data_AF-A8FRS4-F1
#
_entry.id   AF-A8FRS4-F1
#
_cell.length_a   1.000
_cell.length_b   1.000
_cell.length_c   1.000
_cell.angle_alpha   90.00
_cell.angle_beta   90.00
_cell.angle_gamma   90.00
#
_symmetry.space_group_name_H-M   'P 1'
#
loop_
_entity.id
_entity.type
_entity.pdbx_description
1 polymer ?
#
loop_
_entity_poly.entity_id
_entity_poly.type
_entity_poly.pdbx_seq_one_letter_code
_entity_poly.pdbx_strand_id
1 'polypeptide(L)'
;MEKFLSVISLLFLLVLQGCSATSERTSVNNIEAYFYDDHFEDAASLPHPDDLFSLPSEATNELRREMSRDKVQRSKSVMANEWLAKYINAEEGAFQYRDNMTRVPSETFNERAGNCLSLVLLTSALADVLKVEVEFQEVEVPPVWDKQGDFYLVNGHINLRLLPPRNSDTVHVMKRAIQVDFLPERAVRGYGKKKISKQTVIAMFYNNVAAESLVMGDYDKAYGLLKMGLQQKPDFVPALNTLAVLYRYKGLEQEAETLYKLALDVNANDMNALYNYAVMLGDQGRLEEWALVHKRLELERIGNPYYYYDMAQQAYFDKEYQDALLWYKRAVAKADYRHEFYFGLSRAYWKTGDERRAQKNMEKALSLTHDENNKLRYQSKLHAMKSH
;
A
#
# COMPACT_ATOMS: atom_id res chain seq x y z
N MET A 1 22.57 8.20 65.49
CA MET A 1 22.55 8.22 64.01
C MET A 1 21.31 7.49 63.50
N GLU A 2 20.11 7.87 63.93
CA GLU A 2 18.85 7.23 63.47
C GLU A 2 17.79 8.24 63.02
N LYS A 3 18.02 9.54 63.21
CA LYS A 3 17.10 10.61 62.78
C LYS A 3 17.44 11.25 61.42
N PHE A 4 18.54 10.83 60.79
CA PHE A 4 18.97 11.37 59.48
C PHE A 4 18.59 10.48 58.28
N LEU A 5 18.26 9.20 58.50
CA LEU A 5 17.81 8.31 57.42
C LEU A 5 16.33 8.47 57.06
N SER A 6 15.50 9.00 57.96
CA SER A 6 14.05 9.11 57.72
C SER A 6 13.66 10.28 56.81
N VAL A 7 14.50 11.32 56.72
CA VAL A 7 14.22 12.52 55.90
C VAL A 7 14.57 12.30 54.42
N ILE A 8 15.55 11.43 54.13
CA ILE A 8 15.94 11.12 52.75
C ILE A 8 14.91 10.21 52.06
N SER A 9 14.24 9.33 52.81
CA SER A 9 13.16 8.49 52.27
C SER A 9 11.87 9.25 51.99
N LEU A 10 11.63 10.41 52.63
CA LEU A 10 10.44 11.22 52.37
C LEU A 10 10.59 12.14 51.13
N LEU A 11 11.81 12.53 50.77
CA LEU A 11 12.05 13.33 49.56
C LEU A 11 12.04 12.51 48.26
N PHE A 12 12.23 11.18 48.34
CA PHE A 12 12.18 10.30 47.16
C PHE A 12 10.76 9.87 46.76
N LEU A 13 9.76 10.09 47.62
CA LEU A 13 8.35 9.74 47.36
C LEU A 13 7.54 10.86 46.68
N LEU A 14 8.10 12.07 46.53
CA LEU A 14 7.42 13.22 45.93
C LEU A 14 7.73 13.45 44.45
N VAL A 15 8.54 12.60 43.81
CA VAL A 15 8.93 12.74 42.38
C VAL A 15 8.19 11.76 41.46
N LEU A 16 7.26 10.95 41.97
CA LEU A 16 6.50 9.97 41.18
C LEU A 16 5.05 10.39 40.83
N GLN A 17 4.67 11.65 41.06
CA GLN A 17 3.45 12.20 40.49
C GLN A 17 3.75 13.00 39.22
N GLY A 18 4.42 12.34 38.26
CA GLY A 18 4.39 12.77 36.87
C GLY A 18 3.00 12.49 36.33
N CYS A 19 2.26 13.55 35.99
CA CYS A 19 0.97 13.47 35.33
C CYS A 19 1.04 12.55 34.11
N SER A 20 0.56 11.31 34.26
CA SER A 20 0.14 10.47 33.14
C SER A 20 -1.19 11.01 32.62
N ALA A 21 -1.18 12.23 32.07
CA ALA A 21 -2.17 12.63 31.08
C ALA A 21 -1.71 11.99 29.75
N THR A 22 -1.74 10.66 29.69
CA THR A 22 -1.93 10.00 28.40
C THR A 22 -3.25 10.55 27.91
N SER A 23 -3.21 11.42 26.90
CA SER A 23 -4.34 11.63 26.01
C SER A 23 -4.98 10.27 25.81
N GLU A 24 -6.20 10.07 26.31
CA GLU A 24 -7.01 8.96 25.83
C GLU A 24 -7.00 9.14 24.32
N ARG A 25 -6.23 8.33 23.60
CA ARG A 25 -6.39 8.22 22.16
C ARG A 25 -7.83 7.80 22.03
N THR A 26 -8.68 8.71 21.56
CA THR A 26 -10.12 8.52 21.35
C THR A 26 -10.26 7.21 20.62
N SER A 27 -10.52 6.16 21.37
CA SER A 27 -10.10 4.85 20.91
C SER A 27 -11.12 4.40 19.89
N VAL A 28 -10.64 3.92 18.75
CA VAL A 28 -11.47 3.24 17.74
C VAL A 28 -12.20 1.99 18.28
N ASN A 29 -12.09 1.74 19.59
CA ASN A 29 -12.72 0.67 20.36
C ASN A 29 -14.26 0.68 20.29
N ASN A 30 -14.90 1.80 19.91
CA ASN A 30 -16.35 1.85 19.69
C ASN A 30 -16.68 2.46 18.32
N ILE A 31 -16.37 1.72 17.25
CA ILE A 31 -16.61 2.19 15.89
C ILE A 31 -18.10 2.39 15.56
N GLU A 32 -18.98 1.65 16.23
CA GLU A 32 -20.44 1.73 16.07
C GLU A 32 -20.99 3.13 16.41
N ALA A 33 -20.31 3.88 17.29
CA ALA A 33 -20.72 5.26 17.64
C ALA A 33 -20.56 6.25 16.48
N TYR A 34 -19.84 5.88 15.42
CA TYR A 34 -19.63 6.73 14.24
C TYR A 34 -20.53 6.35 13.05
N PHE A 35 -21.46 5.41 13.25
CA PHE A 35 -22.44 4.98 12.26
C PHE A 35 -23.77 5.73 12.49
N TYR A 36 -24.15 6.53 11.49
CA TYR A 36 -25.35 7.36 11.49
C TYR A 36 -26.43 6.73 10.62
N ASP A 37 -26.94 5.58 11.07
CA ASP A 37 -27.83 4.70 10.29
C ASP A 37 -29.11 5.39 9.82
N ASP A 38 -29.65 6.33 10.58
CA ASP A 38 -30.88 7.06 10.24
C ASP A 38 -30.78 7.90 8.95
N HIS A 39 -29.57 8.09 8.39
CA HIS A 39 -29.32 8.84 7.16
C HIS A 39 -29.19 7.97 5.90
N PHE A 40 -29.28 6.65 6.05
CA PHE A 40 -29.03 5.67 4.99
C PHE A 40 -30.11 4.59 4.97
N GLU A 41 -30.41 4.10 3.77
CA GLU A 41 -31.29 2.94 3.60
C GLU A 41 -30.48 1.63 3.58
N ASP A 42 -31.14 0.52 3.90
CA ASP A 42 -30.51 -0.80 3.81
C ASP A 42 -30.21 -1.14 2.34
N ALA A 43 -28.93 -1.24 2.00
CA ALA A 43 -28.51 -1.63 0.67
C ALA A 43 -28.80 -3.12 0.40
N ALA A 44 -29.49 -3.40 -0.69
CA ALA A 44 -29.72 -4.78 -1.12
C ALA A 44 -28.42 -5.44 -1.59
N SER A 45 -28.16 -6.67 -1.12
CA SER A 45 -27.11 -7.57 -1.62
C SER A 45 -25.67 -7.05 -1.52
N LEU A 46 -25.18 -6.87 -0.30
CA LEU A 46 -23.75 -6.69 -0.04
C LEU A 46 -23.01 -8.05 -0.02
N PRO A 47 -21.80 -8.16 -0.57
CA PRO A 47 -21.03 -9.40 -0.55
C PRO A 47 -20.67 -9.78 0.90
N HIS A 48 -20.82 -11.04 1.26
CA HIS A 48 -20.49 -11.52 2.61
C HIS A 48 -18.97 -11.72 2.75
N PRO A 49 -18.36 -11.54 3.95
CA PRO A 49 -16.92 -11.75 4.12
C PRO A 49 -16.40 -13.12 3.66
N ASP A 50 -17.24 -14.16 3.71
CA ASP A 50 -16.88 -15.51 3.26
C ASP A 50 -16.78 -15.63 1.73
N ASP A 51 -17.49 -14.78 0.98
CA ASP A 51 -17.42 -14.74 -0.48
C ASP A 51 -16.03 -14.29 -0.96
N LEU A 52 -15.33 -13.49 -0.15
CA LEU A 52 -14.01 -12.92 -0.46
C LEU A 52 -12.88 -13.95 -0.52
N PHE A 53 -13.11 -15.17 -0.02
CA PHE A 53 -12.08 -16.22 0.05
C PHE A 53 -12.58 -17.59 -0.41
N SER A 54 -13.73 -17.63 -1.09
CA SER A 54 -14.32 -18.86 -1.58
C SER A 54 -14.48 -18.84 -3.10
N LEU A 55 -14.56 -20.03 -3.69
CA LEU A 55 -14.81 -20.23 -5.12
C LEU A 55 -15.97 -21.20 -5.31
N PRO A 56 -16.75 -21.05 -6.39
CA PRO A 56 -17.80 -22.00 -6.70
C PRO A 56 -17.20 -23.39 -6.95
N SER A 57 -17.98 -24.42 -6.63
CA SER A 57 -17.54 -25.82 -6.69
C SER A 57 -17.01 -26.22 -8.07
N GLU A 58 -17.60 -25.70 -9.14
CA GLU A 58 -17.15 -25.87 -10.51
C GLU A 58 -15.71 -25.37 -10.71
N ALA A 59 -15.40 -24.14 -10.28
CA ALA A 59 -14.06 -23.57 -10.34
C ALA A 59 -13.05 -24.38 -9.51
N THR A 60 -13.44 -24.83 -8.32
CA THR A 60 -12.55 -25.68 -7.49
C THR A 60 -12.25 -27.04 -8.16
N ASN A 61 -13.22 -27.60 -8.88
CA ASN A 61 -13.06 -28.86 -9.60
C ASN A 61 -12.21 -28.69 -10.86
N GLU A 62 -12.39 -27.59 -11.58
CA GLU A 62 -11.54 -27.20 -12.72
C GLU A 62 -10.07 -27.09 -12.29
N LEU A 63 -9.79 -26.33 -11.24
CA LEU A 63 -8.43 -26.14 -10.71
C LEU A 63 -7.74 -27.47 -10.37
N ARG A 64 -8.46 -28.37 -9.67
CA ARG A 64 -7.93 -29.70 -9.29
C ARG A 64 -7.67 -30.58 -10.51
N ARG A 65 -8.49 -30.49 -11.56
CA ARG A 65 -8.27 -31.21 -12.83
C ARG A 65 -7.03 -30.68 -13.55
N GLU A 66 -6.86 -29.36 -13.63
CA GLU A 66 -5.70 -28.74 -14.26
C GLU A 66 -4.39 -29.10 -13.56
N MET A 67 -4.35 -29.00 -12.23
CA MET A 67 -3.17 -29.41 -11.45
C MET A 67 -2.85 -30.91 -11.62
N SER A 68 -3.88 -31.76 -11.64
CA SER A 68 -3.71 -33.19 -11.87
C SER A 68 -3.17 -33.50 -13.27
N ARG A 69 -3.66 -32.81 -14.31
CA ARG A 69 -3.16 -32.95 -15.69
C ARG A 69 -1.68 -32.58 -15.80
N ASP A 70 -1.29 -31.47 -15.18
CA ASP A 70 0.10 -31.00 -15.18
C ASP A 70 1.06 -31.97 -14.46
N LYS A 71 0.60 -32.56 -13.34
CA LYS A 71 1.36 -33.60 -12.63
C LYS A 71 1.59 -34.86 -13.47
N VAL A 72 0.64 -35.21 -14.34
CA VAL A 72 0.76 -36.37 -15.23
C VAL A 72 1.69 -36.08 -16.42
N GLN A 73 1.64 -34.87 -16.98
CA GLN A 73 2.45 -34.50 -18.14
C GLN A 73 3.92 -34.20 -17.80
N ARG A 74 4.21 -33.70 -16.59
CA ARG A 74 5.57 -33.30 -16.19
C ARG A 74 6.27 -34.42 -15.40
N SER A 75 7.43 -34.87 -15.88
CA SER A 75 8.27 -35.87 -15.20
C SER A 75 8.81 -35.42 -13.82
N LYS A 76 8.78 -34.11 -13.51
CA LYS A 76 9.19 -33.55 -12.21
C LYS A 76 7.97 -33.10 -11.41
N SER A 77 7.90 -33.50 -10.13
CA SER A 77 6.89 -33.03 -9.17
C SER A 77 7.06 -31.52 -8.93
N VAL A 78 6.11 -30.71 -9.42
CA VAL A 78 6.02 -29.28 -9.14
C VAL A 78 5.25 -29.10 -7.83
N MET A 79 5.75 -28.25 -6.93
CA MET A 79 5.04 -27.95 -5.68
C MET A 79 3.77 -27.14 -5.94
N ALA A 80 2.77 -27.27 -5.06
CA ALA A 80 1.48 -26.59 -5.25
C ALA A 80 1.61 -25.06 -5.33
N ASN A 81 2.48 -24.47 -4.50
CA ASN A 81 2.76 -23.03 -4.50
C ASN A 81 3.48 -22.58 -5.79
N GLU A 82 4.41 -23.38 -6.33
CA GLU A 82 5.10 -23.10 -7.60
C GLU A 82 4.16 -23.22 -8.80
N TRP A 83 3.28 -24.23 -8.77
CA TRP A 83 2.28 -24.43 -9.81
C TRP A 83 1.28 -23.28 -9.83
N LEU A 84 0.74 -22.90 -8.67
CA LEU A 84 -0.21 -21.80 -8.55
C LEU A 84 0.39 -20.46 -8.99
N ALA A 85 1.64 -20.18 -8.62
CA ALA A 85 2.34 -18.97 -9.06
C ALA A 85 2.43 -18.86 -10.60
N LYS A 86 2.61 -19.98 -11.30
CA LYS A 86 2.63 -20.00 -12.77
C LYS A 86 1.23 -19.86 -13.35
N TYR A 87 0.25 -20.55 -12.76
CA TYR A 87 -1.14 -20.52 -13.21
C TYR A 87 -1.74 -19.10 -13.22
N ILE A 88 -1.39 -18.28 -12.22
CA ILE A 88 -1.95 -16.95 -12.04
C ILE A 88 -1.15 -15.81 -12.68
N ASN A 89 0.08 -16.07 -13.16
CA ASN A 89 0.96 -15.04 -13.68
C ASN A 89 0.35 -14.32 -14.91
N ALA A 90 0.53 -13.02 -15.07
CA ALA A 90 -0.05 -12.26 -16.19
C ALA A 90 0.61 -12.55 -17.56
N GLU A 91 1.87 -12.99 -17.59
CA GLU A 91 2.61 -13.28 -18.85
C GLU A 91 2.35 -14.69 -19.39
N GLU A 92 2.00 -15.65 -18.53
CA GLU A 92 1.82 -17.08 -18.89
C GLU A 92 0.48 -17.67 -18.40
N GLY A 93 -0.27 -16.94 -17.58
CA GLY A 93 -1.49 -17.39 -16.91
C GLY A 93 -2.76 -16.79 -17.49
N ALA A 94 -3.89 -17.22 -16.93
CA ALA A 94 -5.21 -17.02 -17.54
C ALA A 94 -5.93 -15.70 -17.15
N PHE A 95 -5.25 -14.73 -16.52
CA PHE A 95 -5.91 -13.58 -15.89
C PHE A 95 -5.31 -12.23 -16.31
N GLN A 96 -6.18 -11.25 -16.60
CA GLN A 96 -5.80 -9.91 -17.04
C GLN A 96 -5.96 -8.87 -15.94
N TYR A 97 -4.99 -7.95 -15.83
CA TYR A 97 -5.13 -6.77 -14.97
C TYR A 97 -6.13 -5.77 -15.56
N ARG A 98 -7.12 -5.35 -14.78
CA ARG A 98 -8.07 -4.28 -15.12
C ARG A 98 -8.27 -3.37 -13.92
N ASP A 99 -7.93 -2.09 -14.04
CA ASP A 99 -7.89 -1.16 -12.91
C ASP A 99 -9.26 -0.60 -12.49
N ASN A 100 -10.34 -0.98 -13.17
CA ASN A 100 -11.60 -0.25 -13.10
C ASN A 100 -12.49 -0.63 -11.91
N MET A 101 -12.50 -1.90 -11.50
CA MET A 101 -13.45 -2.38 -10.49
C MET A 101 -12.87 -3.51 -9.62
N THR A 102 -13.16 -3.44 -8.32
CA THR A 102 -12.91 -4.50 -7.35
C THR A 102 -14.05 -5.52 -7.39
N ARG A 103 -13.68 -6.81 -7.44
CA ARG A 103 -14.57 -7.95 -7.61
C ARG A 103 -14.26 -9.05 -6.62
N VAL A 104 -15.27 -9.85 -6.30
CA VAL A 104 -15.07 -11.05 -5.47
C VAL A 104 -14.34 -12.14 -6.28
N PRO A 105 -13.70 -13.14 -5.64
CA PRO A 105 -13.01 -14.23 -6.35
C PRO A 105 -13.85 -14.95 -7.40
N SER A 106 -15.13 -15.20 -7.14
CA SER A 106 -16.02 -15.91 -8.08
C SER A 106 -16.21 -15.15 -9.39
N GLU A 107 -16.47 -13.85 -9.30
CA GLU A 107 -16.57 -12.94 -10.45
C GLU A 107 -15.24 -12.83 -11.17
N THR A 108 -14.15 -12.60 -10.43
CA THR A 108 -12.78 -12.48 -10.98
C THR A 108 -12.37 -13.76 -11.73
N PHE A 109 -12.75 -14.93 -11.20
CA PHE A 109 -12.51 -16.23 -11.85
C PHE A 109 -13.26 -16.35 -13.18
N ASN A 110 -14.55 -16.02 -13.17
CA ASN A 110 -15.42 -16.13 -14.34
C ASN A 110 -15.04 -15.14 -15.44
N GLU A 111 -14.75 -13.89 -15.07
CA GLU A 111 -14.36 -12.83 -15.99
C GLU A 111 -12.92 -12.95 -16.48
N ARG A 112 -12.10 -13.76 -15.80
CA ARG A 112 -10.65 -13.90 -16.05
C ARG A 112 -9.92 -12.54 -16.02
N ALA A 113 -10.41 -11.61 -15.20
CA ALA A 113 -9.83 -10.27 -15.07
C ALA A 113 -10.19 -9.62 -13.73
N GLY A 114 -9.36 -8.67 -13.28
CA GLY A 114 -9.63 -7.86 -12.10
C GLY A 114 -8.47 -6.92 -11.76
N ASN A 115 -8.70 -6.00 -10.81
CA ASN A 115 -7.63 -5.14 -10.29
C ASN A 115 -6.72 -5.91 -9.30
N CYS A 116 -5.71 -5.24 -8.75
CA CYS A 116 -4.73 -5.86 -7.86
C CYS A 116 -5.36 -6.63 -6.70
N LEU A 117 -6.33 -6.03 -6.00
CA LEU A 117 -6.98 -6.64 -4.86
C LEU A 117 -7.86 -7.83 -5.26
N SER A 118 -8.60 -7.71 -6.37
CA SER A 118 -9.44 -8.80 -6.91
C SER A 118 -8.60 -10.03 -7.25
N LEU A 119 -7.46 -9.83 -7.91
CA LEU A 119 -6.52 -10.90 -8.26
C LEU A 119 -5.83 -11.48 -7.01
N VAL A 120 -5.54 -10.68 -5.99
CA VAL A 120 -5.03 -11.16 -4.69
C VAL A 120 -6.05 -12.05 -3.97
N LEU A 121 -7.32 -11.63 -3.91
CA LEU A 121 -8.39 -12.41 -3.30
C LEU A 121 -8.62 -13.73 -4.07
N LEU A 122 -8.69 -13.66 -5.40
CA LEU A 122 -8.78 -14.84 -6.26
C LEU A 122 -7.62 -15.81 -5.99
N THR A 123 -6.39 -15.31 -5.98
CA THR A 123 -5.21 -16.14 -5.73
C THR A 123 -5.26 -16.80 -4.36
N SER A 124 -5.72 -16.07 -3.33
CA SER A 124 -5.92 -16.63 -2.00
C SER A 124 -6.96 -17.75 -1.99
N ALA A 125 -8.09 -17.57 -2.70
CA ALA A 125 -9.12 -18.60 -2.77
C ALA A 125 -8.63 -19.85 -3.52
N LEU A 126 -7.87 -19.69 -4.61
CA LEU A 126 -7.20 -20.78 -5.31
C LEU A 126 -6.16 -21.49 -4.43
N ALA A 127 -5.40 -20.73 -3.64
CA ALA A 127 -4.41 -21.28 -2.70
C ALA A 127 -5.07 -22.16 -1.63
N ASP A 128 -6.22 -21.75 -1.09
CA ASP A 128 -6.98 -22.52 -0.12
C ASP A 128 -7.43 -23.89 -0.68
N VAL A 129 -7.95 -23.91 -1.92
CA VAL A 129 -8.33 -25.15 -2.63
C VAL A 129 -7.15 -26.13 -2.74
N LEU A 130 -5.93 -25.60 -2.91
CA LEU A 130 -4.69 -26.36 -3.06
C LEU A 130 -3.94 -26.59 -1.74
N LYS A 131 -4.48 -26.11 -0.61
CA LYS A 131 -3.85 -26.16 0.72
C LYS A 131 -2.47 -25.49 0.77
N VAL A 132 -2.34 -24.36 0.06
CA VAL A 132 -1.14 -23.51 0.08
C VAL A 132 -1.34 -22.37 1.06
N GLU A 133 -0.44 -22.24 2.03
CA GLU A 133 -0.48 -21.14 3.01
C GLU A 133 -0.11 -19.81 2.34
N VAL A 134 -0.86 -18.76 2.62
CA VAL A 134 -0.68 -17.42 2.04
C VAL A 134 -0.29 -16.39 3.10
N GLU A 135 0.57 -15.46 2.72
CA GLU A 135 0.89 -14.27 3.53
C GLU A 135 0.58 -13.02 2.71
N PHE A 136 -0.40 -12.23 3.17
CA PHE A 136 -0.73 -10.94 2.54
C PHE A 136 0.27 -9.87 2.95
N GLN A 137 0.63 -9.00 2.01
CA GLN A 137 1.47 -7.85 2.26
C GLN A 137 0.87 -6.59 1.66
N GLU A 138 0.78 -5.55 2.47
CA GLU A 138 0.59 -4.19 2.02
C GLU A 138 1.93 -3.64 1.55
N VAL A 139 1.90 -2.90 0.44
CA VAL A 139 3.05 -2.18 -0.10
C VAL A 139 2.85 -0.70 0.18
N GLU A 140 3.82 -0.13 0.89
CA GLU A 140 3.82 1.26 1.32
C GLU A 140 4.22 2.15 0.13
N VAL A 141 3.24 2.45 -0.72
CA VAL A 141 3.42 3.37 -1.85
C VAL A 141 3.56 4.79 -1.30
N PRO A 142 4.68 5.48 -1.55
CA PRO A 142 4.85 6.85 -1.12
C PRO A 142 3.83 7.76 -1.83
N PRO A 143 3.36 8.83 -1.16
CA PRO A 143 2.51 9.84 -1.78
C PRO A 143 3.16 10.45 -3.03
N VAL A 144 2.35 10.80 -4.03
CA VAL A 144 2.79 11.38 -5.33
C VAL A 144 2.19 12.78 -5.48
N TRP A 145 2.95 13.71 -6.06
CA TRP A 145 2.51 15.07 -6.37
C TRP A 145 2.77 15.41 -7.82
N ASP A 146 2.00 16.36 -8.36
CA ASP A 146 2.25 16.95 -9.66
C ASP A 146 3.34 18.03 -9.63
N LYS A 147 3.53 18.71 -10.78
CA LYS A 147 4.52 19.79 -10.91
C LYS A 147 4.15 21.05 -10.12
N GLN A 148 2.87 21.30 -9.94
CA GLN A 148 2.31 22.42 -9.19
C GLN A 148 2.42 22.17 -7.68
N GLY A 149 2.66 20.91 -7.27
CA GLY A 149 2.69 20.48 -5.90
C GLY A 149 1.32 20.01 -5.40
N ASP A 150 0.37 19.81 -6.30
CA ASP A 150 -0.93 19.23 -5.97
C ASP A 150 -0.77 17.73 -5.71
N PHE A 151 -1.43 17.27 -4.66
CA PHE A 151 -1.34 15.89 -4.20
C PHE A 151 -2.27 14.99 -5.01
N TYR A 152 -1.73 13.91 -5.57
CA TYR A 152 -2.55 12.83 -6.12
C TYR A 152 -2.90 11.86 -5.02
N LEU A 153 -4.20 11.61 -4.82
CA LEU A 153 -4.67 10.58 -3.88
C LEU A 153 -4.00 9.25 -4.24
N VAL A 154 -3.28 8.68 -3.27
CA VAL A 154 -2.57 7.42 -3.47
C VAL A 154 -3.44 6.29 -2.94
N ASN A 155 -3.78 5.37 -3.85
CA ASN A 155 -4.30 4.07 -3.48
C ASN A 155 -3.12 3.17 -3.10
N GLY A 156 -3.21 2.53 -1.94
CA GLY A 156 -2.23 1.54 -1.53
C GLY A 156 -2.18 0.35 -2.49
N HIS A 157 -1.10 -0.44 -2.42
CA HIS A 157 -0.98 -1.68 -3.20
C HIS A 157 -0.92 -2.89 -2.27
N ILE A 158 -1.46 -4.02 -2.73
CA ILE A 158 -1.46 -5.29 -2.01
C ILE A 158 -0.88 -6.39 -2.89
N ASN A 159 -0.06 -7.24 -2.30
CA ASN A 159 0.39 -8.48 -2.90
C ASN A 159 0.28 -9.63 -1.88
N LEU A 160 0.67 -10.84 -2.32
CA LEU A 160 0.72 -12.00 -1.43
C LEU A 160 1.95 -12.85 -1.70
N ARG A 161 2.31 -13.67 -0.72
CA ARG A 161 3.34 -14.69 -0.82
C ARG A 161 2.74 -16.07 -0.65
N LEU A 162 3.01 -16.95 -1.61
CA LEU A 162 2.66 -18.37 -1.58
C LEU A 162 3.76 -19.14 -0.86
N LEU A 163 3.46 -19.69 0.32
CA LEU A 163 4.42 -20.43 1.13
C LEU A 163 4.55 -21.88 0.65
N PRO A 164 5.74 -22.50 0.77
CA PRO A 164 5.91 -23.91 0.43
C PRO A 164 5.10 -24.81 1.39
N PRO A 165 4.63 -25.99 0.94
CA PRO A 165 3.95 -26.95 1.80
C PRO A 165 4.83 -27.38 2.97
N ARG A 166 4.24 -27.55 4.17
CA ARG A 166 4.98 -27.92 5.41
C ARG A 166 5.58 -29.33 5.41
N ASN A 167 5.23 -30.20 4.47
CA ASN A 167 5.72 -31.57 4.43
C ASN A 167 6.99 -31.70 3.57
N SER A 168 8.17 -31.64 4.21
CA SER A 168 9.31 -32.44 3.76
C SER A 168 10.41 -32.48 4.83
N ASP A 169 10.63 -33.67 5.42
CA ASP A 169 11.84 -34.07 6.17
C ASP A 169 13.09 -34.14 5.27
N THR A 170 13.23 -33.19 4.35
CA THR A 170 14.43 -33.03 3.53
C THR A 170 14.93 -31.62 3.73
N VAL A 171 16.19 -31.54 4.15
CA VAL A 171 17.02 -30.33 4.13
C VAL A 171 17.16 -29.87 2.67
N HIS A 172 16.12 -29.25 2.14
CA HIS A 172 16.16 -28.52 0.88
C HIS A 172 16.37 -27.06 1.20
N VAL A 173 17.65 -26.76 1.42
CA VAL A 173 18.24 -25.44 1.28
C VAL A 173 17.61 -24.76 0.04
N MET A 174 16.85 -23.67 0.26
CA MET A 174 16.32 -22.72 -0.75
C MET A 174 14.89 -22.85 -1.34
N LYS A 175 13.88 -23.40 -0.66
CA LYS A 175 12.47 -23.21 -1.12
C LYS A 175 11.88 -21.93 -0.54
N ARG A 176 12.01 -20.82 -1.28
CA ARG A 176 11.54 -19.49 -0.88
C ARG A 176 10.06 -19.30 -1.24
N ALA A 177 9.32 -18.62 -0.37
CA ALA A 177 7.96 -18.17 -0.67
C ALA A 177 7.94 -17.36 -1.98
N ILE A 178 6.93 -17.58 -2.80
CA ILE A 178 6.80 -16.93 -4.11
C ILE A 178 5.88 -15.73 -3.96
N GLN A 179 6.40 -14.53 -4.23
CA GLN A 179 5.58 -13.34 -4.29
C GLN A 179 4.78 -13.34 -5.59
N VAL A 180 3.47 -13.16 -5.48
CA VAL A 180 2.58 -12.91 -6.60
C VAL A 180 2.21 -11.43 -6.53
N ASP A 181 2.62 -10.67 -7.54
CA ASP A 181 2.40 -9.23 -7.64
C ASP A 181 1.85 -8.92 -9.03
N PHE A 182 0.66 -8.33 -9.06
CA PHE A 182 -0.08 -8.08 -10.29
C PHE A 182 0.16 -6.69 -10.87
N LEU A 183 0.98 -5.84 -10.22
CA LEU A 183 1.34 -4.55 -10.77
C LEU A 183 2.52 -4.65 -11.76
N PRO A 184 2.40 -4.11 -12.98
CA PRO A 184 3.49 -4.08 -13.95
C PRO A 184 4.56 -3.01 -13.67
N GLU A 185 4.41 -2.16 -12.64
CA GLU A 185 5.33 -1.05 -12.39
C GLU A 185 6.60 -1.45 -11.63
N ARG A 186 7.75 -1.26 -12.28
CA ARG A 186 9.08 -1.50 -11.71
C ARG A 186 9.41 -0.60 -10.51
N ALA A 187 8.70 0.53 -10.35
CA ALA A 187 8.93 1.49 -9.25
C ALA A 187 8.54 0.92 -7.87
N VAL A 188 7.58 -0.02 -7.85
CA VAL A 188 7.03 -0.59 -6.61
C VAL A 188 7.97 -1.61 -5.95
N ARG A 189 8.94 -2.16 -6.70
CA ARG A 189 9.83 -3.25 -6.21
C ARG A 189 10.73 -2.87 -5.04
N GLY A 190 10.92 -1.57 -4.79
CA GLY A 190 11.73 -1.06 -3.69
C GLY A 190 10.94 -0.42 -2.55
N TYR A 191 9.61 -0.49 -2.56
CA TYR A 191 8.80 0.06 -1.47
C TYR A 191 8.78 -0.84 -0.24
N GLY A 192 8.51 -0.23 0.91
CA GLY A 192 8.29 -0.94 2.17
C GLY A 192 7.14 -1.93 2.02
N LYS A 193 7.26 -3.08 2.68
CA LYS A 193 6.20 -4.09 2.68
C LYS A 193 5.91 -4.51 4.09
N LYS A 194 4.63 -4.57 4.43
CA LYS A 194 4.16 -4.94 5.76
C LYS A 194 3.21 -6.11 5.64
N LYS A 195 3.43 -7.15 6.46
CA LYS A 195 2.47 -8.25 6.58
C LYS A 195 1.15 -7.72 7.15
N ILE A 196 0.04 -8.07 6.52
CA ILE A 196 -1.31 -7.67 6.96
C ILE A 196 -2.19 -8.89 7.24
N SER A 197 -3.21 -8.69 8.08
CA SER A 197 -4.16 -9.75 8.44
C SER A 197 -5.28 -9.88 7.41
N LYS A 198 -5.99 -11.02 7.45
CA LYS A 198 -7.19 -11.25 6.63
C LYS A 198 -8.25 -10.16 6.85
N GLN A 199 -8.41 -9.70 8.10
CA GLN A 199 -9.33 -8.61 8.45
C GLN A 199 -8.97 -7.30 7.74
N THR A 200 -7.69 -6.95 7.66
CA THR A 200 -7.23 -5.78 6.89
C THR A 200 -7.56 -5.94 5.40
N VAL A 201 -7.36 -7.12 4.81
CA VAL A 201 -7.70 -7.38 3.40
C VAL A 201 -9.20 -7.25 3.14
N ILE A 202 -10.04 -7.72 4.07
CA ILE A 202 -11.49 -7.55 3.98
C ILE A 202 -11.87 -6.06 4.04
N ALA A 203 -11.27 -5.30 4.97
CA ALA A 203 -11.52 -3.86 5.07
C ALA A 203 -11.04 -3.10 3.82
N MET A 204 -9.91 -3.49 3.21
CA MET A 204 -9.45 -2.96 1.92
C MET A 204 -10.47 -3.22 0.81
N PHE A 205 -11.04 -4.43 0.74
CA PHE A 205 -12.06 -4.77 -0.27
C PHE A 205 -13.29 -3.89 -0.13
N TYR A 206 -13.86 -3.84 1.07
CA TYR A 206 -15.06 -3.05 1.29
C TYR A 206 -14.83 -1.56 1.06
N ASN A 207 -13.67 -1.02 1.46
CA ASN A 207 -13.31 0.37 1.18
C ASN A 207 -13.23 0.66 -0.33
N ASN A 208 -12.62 -0.23 -1.12
CA ASN A 208 -12.52 -0.04 -2.57
C ASN A 208 -13.89 -0.03 -3.24
N VAL A 209 -14.72 -1.04 -2.95
CA VAL A 209 -16.07 -1.13 -3.53
C VAL A 209 -16.96 0.02 -3.01
N ALA A 210 -16.76 0.50 -1.78
CA ALA A 210 -17.45 1.68 -1.28
C ALA A 210 -17.03 2.95 -2.01
N ALA A 211 -15.74 3.16 -2.25
CA ALA A 211 -15.23 4.28 -3.04
C ALA A 211 -15.78 4.26 -4.48
N GLU A 212 -15.84 3.09 -5.10
CA GLU A 212 -16.50 2.91 -6.41
C GLU A 212 -18.00 3.27 -6.34
N SER A 213 -18.69 2.83 -5.28
CA SER A 213 -20.12 3.12 -5.09
C SER A 213 -20.38 4.60 -4.87
N LEU A 214 -19.49 5.31 -4.14
CA LEU A 214 -19.53 6.77 -3.99
C LEU A 214 -19.42 7.49 -5.33
N VAL A 215 -18.49 7.07 -6.19
CA VAL A 215 -18.31 7.64 -7.54
C VAL A 215 -19.56 7.43 -8.40
N MET A 216 -20.23 6.28 -8.23
CA MET A 216 -21.50 5.98 -8.91
C MET A 216 -22.72 6.69 -8.29
N GLY A 217 -22.58 7.36 -7.14
CA GLY A 217 -23.67 8.00 -6.41
C GLY A 217 -24.53 7.04 -5.58
N ASP A 218 -24.12 5.77 -5.43
CA ASP A 218 -24.80 4.77 -4.61
C ASP A 218 -24.33 4.86 -3.15
N TYR A 219 -24.85 5.87 -2.46
CA TYR A 219 -24.42 6.24 -1.11
C TYR A 219 -24.83 5.23 -0.04
N ASP A 220 -26.00 4.60 -0.17
CA ASP A 220 -26.49 3.60 0.78
C ASP A 220 -25.63 2.33 0.71
N LYS A 221 -25.28 1.88 -0.50
CA LYS A 221 -24.32 0.78 -0.68
C LYS A 221 -22.95 1.12 -0.15
N ALA A 222 -22.44 2.32 -0.45
CA ALA A 222 -21.14 2.77 0.07
C ALA A 222 -21.11 2.72 1.60
N TYR A 223 -22.16 3.22 2.25
CA TYR A 223 -22.30 3.19 3.70
C TYR A 223 -22.28 1.78 4.27
N GLY A 224 -23.11 0.88 3.74
CA GLY A 224 -23.17 -0.51 4.18
C GLY A 224 -21.82 -1.23 4.04
N LEU A 225 -21.12 -1.04 2.92
CA LEU A 225 -19.78 -1.60 2.71
C LEU A 225 -18.78 -1.04 3.72
N LEU A 226 -18.77 0.28 3.96
CA LEU A 226 -17.87 0.91 4.92
C LEU A 226 -18.10 0.38 6.35
N LYS A 227 -19.37 0.20 6.76
CA LYS A 227 -19.71 -0.45 8.03
C LYS A 227 -19.10 -1.85 8.12
N MET A 228 -19.32 -2.68 7.10
CA MET A 228 -18.76 -4.04 7.07
C MET A 228 -17.23 -4.04 7.15
N GLY A 229 -16.54 -3.13 6.45
CA GLY A 229 -15.09 -3.00 6.51
C GLY A 229 -14.58 -2.56 7.88
N LEU A 230 -15.19 -1.53 8.45
CA LEU A 230 -14.81 -0.96 9.74
C LEU A 230 -15.15 -1.89 10.92
N GLN A 231 -16.17 -2.73 10.81
CA GLN A 231 -16.45 -3.79 11.79
C GLN A 231 -15.36 -4.88 11.79
N GLN A 232 -14.70 -5.13 10.65
CA GLN A 232 -13.56 -6.06 10.57
C GLN A 232 -12.27 -5.44 11.07
N LYS A 233 -12.05 -4.15 10.76
CA LYS A 233 -10.86 -3.40 11.14
C LYS A 233 -11.23 -1.95 11.49
N PRO A 234 -11.58 -1.67 12.76
CA PRO A 234 -12.05 -0.35 13.19
C PRO A 234 -11.08 0.80 12.87
N ASP A 235 -9.80 0.58 13.11
CA ASP A 235 -8.69 1.51 12.89
C ASP A 235 -8.16 1.48 11.44
N PHE A 236 -8.97 1.05 10.47
CA PHE A 236 -8.60 1.11 9.06
C PHE A 236 -8.81 2.51 8.49
N VAL A 237 -7.74 3.32 8.57
CA VAL A 237 -7.71 4.74 8.17
C VAL A 237 -8.33 5.03 6.79
N PRO A 238 -8.06 4.25 5.73
CA PRO A 238 -8.69 4.50 4.43
C PRO A 238 -10.22 4.45 4.50
N ALA A 239 -10.82 3.50 5.22
CA ALA A 239 -12.27 3.41 5.37
C ALA A 239 -12.84 4.53 6.25
N LEU A 240 -12.14 4.94 7.31
CA LEU A 240 -12.54 6.12 8.11
C LEU A 240 -12.59 7.38 7.24
N ASN A 241 -11.56 7.58 6.41
CA ASN A 241 -11.50 8.69 5.46
C ASN A 241 -12.61 8.61 4.41
N THR A 242 -12.87 7.44 3.82
CA THR A 242 -13.94 7.25 2.82
C THR A 242 -15.33 7.48 3.43
N LEU A 243 -15.55 7.05 4.68
CA LEU A 243 -16.80 7.35 5.41
C LEU A 243 -16.96 8.84 5.69
N ALA A 244 -15.88 9.54 6.05
CA ALA A 244 -15.90 11.00 6.20
C ALA A 244 -16.27 11.69 4.87
N VAL A 245 -15.70 11.25 3.75
CA VAL A 245 -16.05 11.75 2.41
C VAL A 245 -17.52 11.48 2.09
N LEU A 246 -18.04 10.29 2.39
CA LEU A 246 -19.46 9.97 2.22
C LEU A 246 -20.35 10.93 3.03
N TYR A 247 -20.02 11.17 4.30
CA TYR A 247 -20.75 12.09 5.15
C TYR A 247 -20.72 13.52 4.63
N ARG A 248 -19.60 13.99 4.06
CA ARG A 248 -19.56 15.27 3.35
C ARG A 248 -20.53 15.32 2.17
N TYR A 249 -20.60 14.28 1.35
CA TYR A 249 -21.56 14.22 0.23
C TYR A 249 -23.02 14.24 0.70
N LYS A 250 -23.30 13.73 1.91
CA LYS A 250 -24.63 13.74 2.53
C LYS A 250 -24.93 15.00 3.35
N GLY A 251 -24.00 15.96 3.43
CA GLY A 251 -24.15 17.19 4.21
C GLY A 251 -23.97 17.03 5.72
N LEU A 252 -23.45 15.87 6.17
CA LEU A 252 -23.15 15.55 7.57
C LEU A 252 -21.75 16.04 7.93
N GLU A 253 -21.57 17.36 7.95
CA GLU A 253 -20.25 17.97 8.07
C GLU A 253 -19.59 17.71 9.43
N GLN A 254 -20.34 17.76 10.54
CA GLN A 254 -19.79 17.55 11.87
C GLN A 254 -19.30 16.10 12.06
N GLU A 255 -20.05 15.15 11.52
CA GLU A 255 -19.74 13.73 11.53
C GLU A 255 -18.52 13.44 10.66
N ALA A 256 -18.43 14.07 9.48
CA ALA A 256 -17.26 13.98 8.61
C ALA A 256 -15.99 14.51 9.29
N GLU A 257 -16.05 15.68 9.94
CA GLU A 257 -14.90 16.23 10.68
C GLU A 257 -14.45 15.31 11.80
N THR A 258 -15.39 14.72 12.53
CA THR A 258 -15.12 13.76 13.60
C THR A 258 -14.35 12.55 13.06
N LEU A 259 -14.76 12.02 11.91
CA LEU A 259 -14.07 10.90 11.25
C LEU A 259 -12.70 11.28 10.69
N TYR A 260 -12.52 12.48 10.12
CA TYR A 260 -11.19 12.94 9.72
C TYR A 260 -10.24 13.05 10.91
N LYS A 261 -10.70 13.61 12.03
CA LYS A 261 -9.90 13.68 13.27
C LYS A 261 -9.57 12.29 13.80
N LEU A 262 -10.54 11.37 13.82
CA LEU A 262 -10.31 9.99 14.22
C LEU A 262 -9.28 9.28 13.32
N ALA A 263 -9.40 9.43 11.99
CA ALA A 263 -8.43 8.91 11.04
C ALA A 263 -7.00 9.44 11.31
N LEU A 264 -6.88 10.74 11.60
CA LEU A 264 -5.61 11.39 11.91
C LEU A 264 -5.09 11.09 13.34
N ASP A 265 -5.95 10.70 14.27
CA ASP A 265 -5.52 10.19 15.58
C ASP A 265 -4.92 8.78 15.46
N VAL A 266 -5.44 7.96 14.54
CA VAL A 266 -4.91 6.62 14.23
C VAL A 266 -3.61 6.73 13.43
N ASN A 267 -3.61 7.52 12.35
CA ASN A 267 -2.43 7.81 11.55
C ASN A 267 -2.32 9.31 11.29
N ALA A 268 -1.47 9.96 12.08
CA ALA A 268 -1.23 11.39 12.04
C ALA A 268 -0.80 11.89 10.64
N ASN A 269 -0.11 11.07 9.88
CA ASN A 269 0.47 11.48 8.60
C ASN A 269 -0.24 10.82 7.41
N ASP A 270 -1.48 10.38 7.59
CA ASP A 270 -2.28 9.88 6.47
C ASP A 270 -2.60 11.01 5.49
N MET A 271 -2.00 10.93 4.31
CA MET A 271 -2.06 12.01 3.32
C MET A 271 -3.46 12.17 2.73
N ASN A 272 -4.22 11.09 2.57
CA ASN A 272 -5.58 11.14 2.03
C ASN A 272 -6.52 11.82 3.04
N ALA A 273 -6.43 11.46 4.33
CA ALA A 273 -7.20 12.09 5.39
C ALA A 273 -6.81 13.56 5.60
N LEU A 274 -5.52 13.89 5.62
CA LEU A 274 -5.04 15.27 5.73
C LEU A 274 -5.54 16.13 4.57
N TYR A 275 -5.45 15.61 3.34
CA TYR A 275 -5.88 16.33 2.14
C TYR A 275 -7.40 16.59 2.16
N ASN A 276 -8.20 15.55 2.37
CA ASN A 276 -9.66 15.69 2.38
C ASN A 276 -10.15 16.59 3.53
N TYR A 277 -9.49 16.52 4.69
CA TYR A 277 -9.80 17.42 5.80
C TYR A 277 -9.41 18.87 5.49
N ALA A 278 -8.26 19.10 4.84
CA ALA A 278 -7.89 20.43 4.38
C ALA A 278 -8.89 20.97 3.35
N VAL A 279 -9.34 20.17 2.38
CA VAL A 279 -10.38 20.58 1.43
C VAL A 279 -11.64 21.03 2.18
N MET A 280 -12.12 20.22 3.13
CA MET A 280 -13.30 20.57 3.94
C MET A 280 -13.12 21.89 4.71
N LEU A 281 -11.97 22.07 5.39
CA LEU A 281 -11.69 23.31 6.14
C LEU A 281 -11.62 24.54 5.23
N GLY A 282 -11.06 24.37 4.03
CA GLY A 282 -11.00 25.41 3.01
C GLY A 282 -12.39 25.81 2.52
N ASP A 283 -13.24 24.83 2.21
CA ASP A 283 -14.63 25.05 1.80
C ASP A 283 -15.45 25.79 2.87
N GLN A 284 -15.17 25.54 4.14
CA GLN A 284 -15.79 26.22 5.30
C GLN A 284 -15.15 27.58 5.64
N GLY A 285 -14.07 27.98 4.98
CA GLY A 285 -13.34 29.23 5.27
C GLY A 285 -12.59 29.22 6.62
N ARG A 286 -12.35 28.05 7.22
CA ARG A 286 -11.62 27.88 8.49
C ARG A 286 -10.11 27.93 8.26
N LEU A 287 -9.62 29.08 7.80
CA LEU A 287 -8.27 29.24 7.26
C LEU A 287 -7.14 28.97 8.28
N GLU A 288 -7.36 29.24 9.57
CA GLU A 288 -6.36 28.99 10.61
C GLU A 288 -6.11 27.48 10.81
N GLU A 289 -7.18 26.69 10.91
CA GLU A 289 -7.10 25.24 11.02
C GLU A 289 -6.60 24.61 9.72
N TRP A 290 -7.08 25.12 8.59
CA TRP A 290 -6.59 24.74 7.27
C TRP A 290 -5.06 24.89 7.19
N ALA A 291 -4.52 26.02 7.63
CA ALA A 291 -3.07 26.28 7.58
C ALA A 291 -2.28 25.27 8.43
N LEU A 292 -2.82 24.83 9.57
CA LEU A 292 -2.21 23.79 10.41
C LEU A 292 -2.19 22.43 9.71
N VAL A 293 -3.30 22.02 9.10
CA VAL A 293 -3.40 20.75 8.37
C VAL A 293 -2.52 20.79 7.12
N HIS A 294 -2.57 21.89 6.37
CA HIS A 294 -1.80 22.08 5.15
C HIS A 294 -0.29 22.11 5.41
N LYS A 295 0.15 22.69 6.54
CA LYS A 295 1.55 22.60 6.97
C LYS A 295 2.01 21.15 7.12
N ARG A 296 1.16 20.24 7.61
CA ARG A 296 1.51 18.82 7.76
C ARG A 296 1.66 18.14 6.39
N LEU A 297 0.74 18.39 5.46
CA LEU A 297 0.85 17.93 4.07
C LEU A 297 2.18 18.36 3.44
N GLU A 298 2.54 19.63 3.64
CA GLU A 298 3.78 20.17 3.08
C GLU A 298 5.03 19.56 3.72
N LEU A 299 5.02 19.33 5.03
CA LEU A 299 6.13 18.67 5.74
C LEU A 299 6.36 17.24 5.23
N GLU A 300 5.28 16.48 4.97
CA GLU A 300 5.37 15.15 4.36
C GLU A 300 5.94 15.22 2.93
N ARG A 301 5.49 16.20 2.13
CA ARG A 301 6.01 16.41 0.75
C ARG A 301 7.50 16.70 0.73
N ILE A 302 7.98 17.67 1.51
CA ILE A 302 9.40 18.04 1.51
C ILE A 302 10.29 17.00 2.21
N GLY A 303 9.69 16.16 3.04
CA GLY A 303 10.31 14.99 3.66
C GLY A 303 10.48 13.83 2.69
N ASN A 304 9.55 13.65 1.77
CA ASN A 304 9.51 12.52 0.86
C ASN A 304 10.63 12.58 -0.20
N PRO A 305 11.61 11.64 -0.19
CA PRO A 305 12.66 11.61 -1.21
C PRO A 305 12.13 11.36 -2.63
N TYR A 306 11.01 10.64 -2.77
CA TYR A 306 10.41 10.31 -4.05
C TYR A 306 9.78 11.50 -4.74
N TYR A 307 9.25 12.47 -3.99
CA TYR A 307 8.81 13.73 -4.55
C TYR A 307 9.92 14.38 -5.39
N TYR A 308 11.14 14.50 -4.84
CA TYR A 308 12.28 15.05 -5.57
C TYR A 308 12.72 14.15 -6.74
N TYR A 309 12.60 12.83 -6.60
CA TYR A 309 12.92 11.90 -7.69
C TYR A 309 11.94 12.02 -8.84
N ASP A 310 10.63 12.14 -8.59
CA ASP A 310 9.60 12.26 -9.61
C ASP A 310 9.73 13.59 -10.36
N MET A 311 9.99 14.68 -9.62
CA MET A 311 10.34 15.97 -10.24
C MET A 311 11.59 15.85 -11.13
N ALA A 312 12.59 15.09 -10.71
CA ALA A 312 13.79 14.85 -11.51
C ALA A 312 13.51 13.99 -12.76
N GLN A 313 12.68 12.96 -12.63
CA GLN A 313 12.27 12.08 -13.73
C GLN A 313 11.50 12.86 -14.79
N GLN A 314 10.61 13.73 -14.35
CA GLN A 314 9.83 14.60 -15.23
C GLN A 314 10.71 15.63 -15.92
N ALA A 315 11.56 16.37 -15.20
CA ALA A 315 12.53 17.29 -15.79
C ALA A 315 13.47 16.58 -16.79
N TYR A 316 13.90 15.35 -16.48
CA TYR A 316 14.69 14.55 -17.40
C TYR A 316 13.91 14.19 -18.67
N PHE A 317 12.64 13.81 -18.55
CA PHE A 317 11.76 13.50 -19.68
C PHE A 317 11.55 14.73 -20.58
N ASP A 318 11.35 15.89 -19.97
CA ASP A 318 11.23 17.20 -20.63
C ASP A 318 12.56 17.72 -21.20
N LYS A 319 13.67 16.97 -20.99
CA LYS A 319 15.04 17.27 -21.42
C LYS A 319 15.67 18.48 -20.72
N GLU A 320 15.08 18.90 -19.61
CA GLU A 320 15.60 19.92 -18.69
C GLU A 320 16.68 19.30 -17.77
N TYR A 321 17.80 18.88 -18.37
CA TYR A 321 18.77 18.03 -17.67
C TYR A 321 19.48 18.71 -16.49
N GLN A 322 19.61 20.04 -16.51
CA GLN A 322 20.18 20.78 -15.38
C GLN A 322 19.23 20.78 -14.17
N ASP A 323 17.94 20.96 -14.39
CA ASP A 323 16.93 20.88 -13.33
C ASP A 323 16.80 19.44 -12.83
N ALA A 324 16.83 18.45 -13.73
CA ALA A 324 16.89 17.05 -13.34
C ALA A 324 18.07 16.76 -12.41
N LEU A 325 19.27 17.31 -12.68
CA LEU A 325 20.42 17.18 -11.79
C LEU A 325 20.17 17.79 -10.40
N LEU A 326 19.53 18.96 -10.33
CA LEU A 326 19.20 19.61 -9.05
C LEU A 326 18.24 18.73 -8.23
N TRP A 327 17.18 18.24 -8.87
CA TRP A 327 16.16 17.41 -8.24
C TRP A 327 16.70 16.04 -7.81
N TYR A 328 17.48 15.35 -8.66
CA TYR A 328 18.12 14.08 -8.28
C TYR A 328 19.09 14.26 -7.11
N LYS A 329 19.85 15.36 -7.05
CA LYS A 329 20.72 15.65 -5.89
C LYS A 329 19.92 15.81 -4.60
N ARG A 330 18.74 16.46 -4.65
CA ARG A 330 17.84 16.56 -3.49
C ARG A 330 17.31 15.19 -3.08
N ALA A 331 16.89 14.36 -4.04
CA ALA A 331 16.45 12.98 -3.77
C ALA A 331 17.55 12.16 -3.08
N VAL A 332 18.79 12.20 -3.60
CA VAL A 332 19.95 11.53 -3.00
C VAL A 332 20.28 12.09 -1.61
N ALA A 333 20.18 13.40 -1.40
CA ALA A 333 20.41 14.00 -0.09
C ALA A 333 19.38 13.55 0.97
N LYS A 334 18.18 13.14 0.53
CA LYS A 334 17.12 12.63 1.41
C LYS A 334 17.20 11.12 1.63
N ALA A 335 17.58 10.35 0.61
CA ALA A 335 17.79 8.92 0.74
C ALA A 335 18.93 8.42 -0.17
N ASP A 336 20.13 8.38 0.41
CA ASP A 336 21.39 8.00 -0.26
C ASP A 336 21.59 6.47 -0.38
N TYR A 337 20.59 5.69 0.02
CA TYR A 337 20.56 4.23 -0.10
C TYR A 337 19.74 3.75 -1.31
N ARG A 338 19.08 4.66 -2.05
CA ARG A 338 18.24 4.32 -3.21
C ARG A 338 19.06 4.30 -4.50
N HIS A 339 19.23 3.11 -5.09
CA HIS A 339 20.00 2.96 -6.33
C HIS A 339 19.37 3.69 -7.52
N GLU A 340 18.04 3.80 -7.55
CA GLU A 340 17.27 4.45 -8.61
C GLU A 340 17.63 5.93 -8.74
N PHE A 341 17.91 6.59 -7.61
CA PHE A 341 18.24 8.02 -7.58
C PHE A 341 19.63 8.26 -8.18
N TYR A 342 20.60 7.41 -7.83
CA TYR A 342 21.93 7.44 -8.44
C TYR A 342 21.91 7.05 -9.92
N PHE A 343 21.04 6.11 -10.30
CA PHE A 343 20.85 5.74 -11.70
C PHE A 343 20.27 6.91 -12.52
N GLY A 344 19.27 7.61 -11.99
CA GLY A 344 18.73 8.84 -12.58
C GLY A 344 19.79 9.95 -12.68
N LEU A 345 20.52 10.20 -11.59
CA LEU A 345 21.60 11.17 -11.53
C LEU A 345 22.73 10.86 -12.53
N SER A 346 23.08 9.58 -12.68
CA SER A 346 24.03 9.11 -13.70
C SER A 346 23.58 9.46 -15.11
N ARG A 347 22.31 9.17 -15.44
CA ARG A 347 21.74 9.50 -16.76
C ARG A 347 21.74 11.00 -17.02
N ALA A 348 21.38 11.81 -16.02
CA ALA A 348 21.37 13.27 -16.15
C ALA A 348 22.78 13.84 -16.32
N TYR A 349 23.78 13.33 -15.60
CA TYR A 349 25.19 13.72 -15.81
C TYR A 349 25.69 13.34 -17.20
N TRP A 350 25.33 12.14 -17.69
CA TRP A 350 25.68 11.72 -19.05
C TRP A 350 25.11 12.68 -20.10
N LYS A 351 23.85 13.09 -19.95
CA LYS A 351 23.19 14.03 -20.87
C LYS A 351 23.72 15.46 -20.81
N THR A 352 24.36 15.84 -19.70
CA THR A 352 25.00 17.16 -19.53
C THR A 352 26.49 17.16 -19.84
N GLY A 353 27.05 16.00 -20.26
CA GLY A 353 28.46 15.85 -20.66
C GLY A 353 29.44 15.64 -19.51
N ASP A 354 28.99 15.50 -18.26
CA ASP A 354 29.87 15.16 -17.13
C ASP A 354 30.00 13.64 -16.99
N GLU A 355 30.70 13.03 -17.94
CA GLU A 355 30.88 11.58 -18.03
C GLU A 355 31.50 10.97 -16.77
N ARG A 356 32.45 11.69 -16.15
CA ARG A 356 33.09 11.25 -14.91
C ARG A 356 32.09 11.11 -13.77
N ARG A 357 31.22 12.11 -13.57
CA ARG A 357 30.15 12.00 -12.55
C ARG A 357 29.08 11.00 -12.98
N ALA A 358 28.79 10.87 -14.27
CA ALA A 358 27.85 9.87 -14.77
C ALA A 358 28.29 8.45 -14.37
N GLN A 359 29.55 8.10 -14.64
CA GLN A 359 30.12 6.80 -14.31
C GLN A 359 30.12 6.53 -12.80
N LYS A 360 30.59 7.51 -12.00
CA LYS A 360 30.62 7.38 -10.53
C LYS A 360 29.23 7.10 -9.94
N ASN A 361 28.21 7.77 -10.44
CA ASN A 361 26.84 7.54 -9.96
C ASN A 361 26.27 6.21 -10.46
N MET A 362 26.64 5.75 -11.66
CA MET A 362 26.28 4.40 -12.13
C MET A 362 26.90 3.31 -11.26
N GLU A 363 28.18 3.46 -10.88
CA GLU A 363 28.87 2.56 -9.96
C GLU A 363 28.20 2.53 -8.58
N LYS A 364 27.80 3.70 -8.07
CA LYS A 364 27.04 3.79 -6.82
C LYS A 364 25.67 3.10 -6.94
N ALA A 365 24.93 3.32 -8.02
CA ALA A 365 23.67 2.63 -8.27
C ALA A 365 23.84 1.10 -8.32
N LEU A 366 24.88 0.62 -8.99
CA LEU A 366 25.23 -0.80 -9.04
C LEU A 366 25.57 -1.37 -7.65
N SER A 367 26.29 -0.61 -6.82
CA SER A 367 26.65 -1.05 -5.46
C SER A 367 25.45 -1.16 -4.50
N LEU A 368 24.37 -0.43 -4.77
CA LEU A 368 23.19 -0.35 -3.90
C LEU A 368 22.06 -1.30 -4.33
N THR A 369 22.08 -1.78 -5.57
CA THR A 369 21.00 -2.63 -6.07
C THR A 369 21.19 -4.11 -5.69
N HIS A 370 20.11 -4.72 -5.24
CA HIS A 370 20.06 -6.14 -4.84
C HIS A 370 19.27 -7.01 -5.83
N ASP A 371 18.59 -6.38 -6.80
CA ASP A 371 17.85 -7.05 -7.87
C ASP A 371 18.80 -7.39 -9.02
N GLU A 372 18.84 -8.67 -9.40
CA GLU A 372 19.75 -9.17 -10.45
C GLU A 372 19.48 -8.53 -11.82
N ASN A 373 18.22 -8.21 -12.14
CA ASN A 373 17.89 -7.54 -13.40
C ASN A 373 18.48 -6.13 -13.45
N ASN A 374 18.34 -5.37 -12.36
CA ASN A 374 18.95 -4.05 -12.23
C ASN A 374 20.48 -4.11 -12.22
N LYS A 375 21.09 -5.09 -11.54
CA LYS A 375 22.55 -5.31 -11.59
C LYS A 375 23.03 -5.47 -13.02
N LEU A 376 22.43 -6.38 -13.77
CA LEU A 376 22.79 -6.64 -15.17
C LEU A 376 22.60 -5.37 -16.01
N ARG A 377 21.46 -4.70 -15.87
CA ARG A 377 21.15 -3.45 -16.59
C ARG A 377 22.18 -2.36 -16.31
N TYR A 378 22.57 -2.17 -15.05
CA TYR A 378 23.54 -1.13 -14.66
C TYR A 378 24.96 -1.49 -15.10
N GLN A 379 25.36 -2.77 -15.01
CA GLN A 379 26.64 -3.25 -15.52
C GLN A 379 26.77 -3.04 -17.03
N SER A 380 25.76 -3.40 -17.83
CA SER A 380 25.79 -3.18 -19.28
C SER A 380 25.91 -1.71 -19.64
N LYS A 381 25.21 -0.84 -18.91
CA LYS A 381 25.29 0.62 -19.12
C LYS A 381 26.65 1.19 -18.71
N LEU A 382 27.18 0.76 -17.57
CA LEU A 382 28.50 1.17 -17.10
C LEU A 382 29.60 0.75 -18.07
N HIS A 383 29.50 -0.47 -18.63
CA HIS A 383 30.43 -0.94 -19.64
C HIS A 383 30.38 -0.07 -20.89
N ALA A 384 29.18 0.22 -21.41
CA ALA A 384 28.99 1.10 -22.55
C ALA A 384 29.56 2.53 -22.32
N MET A 385 29.44 3.05 -21.10
CA MET A 385 30.02 4.36 -20.72
C MET A 385 31.56 4.35 -20.71
N LYS A 386 32.19 3.21 -20.38
CA LYS A 386 33.66 3.07 -20.33
C LYS A 386 34.29 2.81 -21.70
N SER A 387 33.49 2.35 -22.66
CA SER A 387 33.92 2.05 -24.03
C SER A 387 33.70 3.20 -25.00
N HIS A 388 33.03 4.26 -24.56
CA HIS A 388 32.78 5.49 -25.31
C HIS A 388 33.89 6.50 -25.05
#